data_AF-A0A972JWM2-F1
#
_entry.id   AF-A0A972JWM2-F1
#
_cell.length_a   1.000
_cell.length_b   1.000
_cell.length_c   1.000
_cell.angle_alpha   90.00
_cell.angle_beta   90.00
_cell.angle_gamma   90.00
#
_symmetry.space_group_name_H-M   'P 1'
#
loop_
_entity.id
_entity.type
_entity.pdbx_description
1 polymer ?
#
loop_
_entity_poly.entity_id
_entity_poly.type
_entity_poly.pdbx_seq_one_letter_code
_entity_poly.pdbx_strand_id
1 'polypeptide(L)' 'MRYIANVDNNPDVKRLMIYSGHSGVYLFLYSIEEDGSCDHDLLLESVDDAMEYAAEAYGCSRDDWQEIEDPLKHCQHD' A
#
# COMPACT_ATOMS: atom_id res chain seq x y z
N MET A 1 -8.81 -1.82 -6.97
CA MET A 1 -7.56 -1.25 -7.53
C MET A 1 -6.48 -1.39 -6.49
N ARG A 2 -5.22 -1.52 -6.93
CA ARG A 2 -4.08 -1.69 -6.04
C ARG A 2 -2.94 -0.78 -6.43
N TYR A 3 -2.30 -0.19 -5.44
CA TYR A 3 -1.09 0.61 -5.61
C TYR A 3 -0.01 0.10 -4.67
N ILE A 4 1.24 0.15 -5.11
CA ILE A 4 2.41 -0.13 -4.26
C ILE A 4 3.40 1.02 -4.35
N ALA A 5 4.13 1.26 -3.27
CA ALA A 5 5.25 2.19 -3.26
C ALA A 5 6.34 1.71 -2.30
N ASN A 6 7.59 1.99 -2.66
CA ASN A 6 8.74 1.76 -1.79
C ASN A 6 9.00 3.00 -0.94
N VAL A 7 9.54 2.77 0.26
CA VAL A 7 9.85 3.82 1.23
C VAL A 7 11.34 3.78 1.55
N ASP A 8 12.12 4.66 0.92
CA ASP A 8 13.59 4.66 1.08
C ASP A 8 14.07 5.24 2.42
N ASN A 9 13.32 6.17 3.02
CA ASN A 9 13.77 6.98 4.16
C ASN A 9 13.02 6.70 5.46
N ASN A 10 12.54 5.47 5.68
CA ASN A 10 11.89 5.08 6.94
C ASN A 10 12.55 3.82 7.54
N PRO A 11 12.86 3.80 8.85
CA PRO A 11 13.54 2.68 9.48
C PRO A 11 12.63 1.44 9.64
N ASP A 12 11.34 1.65 9.86
CA ASP A 12 10.37 0.60 10.23
C ASP A 12 9.50 0.15 9.06
N VAL A 13 9.28 1.03 8.07
CA VAL A 13 8.45 0.77 6.89
C VAL A 13 9.31 0.85 5.65
N LYS A 14 9.29 -0.20 4.83
CA LYS A 14 10.03 -0.31 3.58
C LYS A 14 9.14 -0.30 2.36
N ARG A 15 7.90 -0.74 2.51
CA ARG A 15 6.92 -0.81 1.43
C ARG A 15 5.53 -0.50 1.94
N LEU A 16 4.74 0.11 1.07
CA LEU A 16 3.33 0.40 1.28
C LEU A 16 2.49 -0.23 0.17
N MET A 17 1.27 -0.66 0.50
CA MET A 17 0.28 -1.07 -0.49
C MET A 17 -1.07 -0.45 -0.18
N ILE A 18 -1.67 0.22 -1.16
CA ILE A 18 -3.07 0.65 -1.09
C ILE A 18 -3.92 -0.40 -1.81
N TYR A 19 -4.97 -0.85 -1.16
CA TYR A 19 -6.02 -1.67 -1.76
C TYR A 19 -7.36 -0.96 -1.63
N SER A 20 -7.96 -0.61 -2.78
CA SER A 20 -9.34 -0.14 -2.84
C SER A 20 -10.25 -1.27 -3.30
N GLY A 21 -11.13 -1.69 -2.40
CA GLY A 21 -12.11 -2.75 -2.64
C GLY A 21 -13.51 -2.34 -2.19
N HIS A 22 -14.46 -3.27 -2.26
CA HIS A 22 -15.85 -3.03 -1.85
C HIS A 22 -15.99 -2.67 -0.36
N SER A 23 -15.05 -3.12 0.48
CA SER A 23 -15.08 -2.91 1.93
C SER A 23 -14.44 -1.61 2.39
N GLY A 24 -13.80 -0.85 1.49
CA GLY A 24 -13.08 0.39 1.80
C GLY A 24 -11.70 0.45 1.17
N VAL A 25 -10.92 1.45 1.60
CA VAL A 25 -9.53 1.64 1.18
C VAL A 25 -8.60 1.28 2.33
N TYR A 26 -7.73 0.32 2.09
CA TYR A 26 -6.75 -0.16 3.06
C TYR A 26 -5.36 0.30 2.65
N LEU A 27 -4.58 0.78 3.62
CA LEU A 27 -3.15 1.03 3.49
C LEU A 27 -2.41 0.00 4.33
N PHE A 28 -1.66 -0.88 3.69
CA PHE A 28 -0.84 -1.92 4.31
C PHE A 28 0.62 -1.46 4.39
N LEU A 29 1.25 -1.72 5.54
CA LEU A 29 2.61 -1.34 5.86
C LEU A 29 3.47 -2.59 6.01
N TYR A 30 4.63 -2.59 5.36
CA TYR A 30 5.57 -3.70 5.39
C TYR A 30 6.94 -3.22 5.84
N SER A 31 7.54 -3.94 6.78
CA SER A 31 8.92 -3.75 7.26
C SER A 31 9.98 -4.35 6.33
N ILE A 32 9.56 -5.07 5.29
CA ILE A 32 10.41 -5.69 4.28
C ILE A 32 10.04 -5.19 2.88
N GLU A 33 11.02 -5.18 1.98
CA GLU A 33 10.82 -4.82 0.57
C GLU A 33 10.21 -5.97 -0.24
N GLU A 34 10.56 -7.21 0.15
CA GLU A 34 10.10 -8.45 -0.49
C GLU A 34 8.65 -8.80 -0.10
N ASP A 35 8.04 -9.72 -0.85
CA ASP A 35 6.71 -10.21 -0.50
C ASP A 35 6.72 -10.98 0.82
N GLY A 36 5.84 -10.56 1.72
CA GLY A 36 5.65 -11.22 3.01
C GLY A 36 4.48 -10.62 3.78
N SER A 37 4.41 -10.96 5.06
CA SER A 37 3.31 -10.55 5.94
C SER A 37 3.29 -9.02 6.09
N CYS A 38 2.08 -8.47 6.04
CA CYS A 38 1.84 -7.10 6.44
C CYS A 38 2.06 -6.97 7.96
N ASP A 39 2.78 -5.93 8.38
CA ASP A 39 2.98 -5.65 9.79
C ASP A 39 1.76 -4.94 10.38
N HIS A 40 1.26 -3.90 9.71
CA HIS A 40 0.13 -3.09 10.13
C HIS A 40 -0.74 -2.64 8.95
N ASP A 41 -2.05 -2.52 9.17
CA ASP A 41 -3.00 -1.99 8.20
C ASP A 41 -3.84 -0.83 8.76
N LEU A 42 -4.20 0.09 7.88
CA LEU A 42 -5.04 1.25 8.17
C LEU A 42 -6.24 1.28 7.23
N LEU A 43 -7.43 1.55 7.77
CA LEU A 43 -8.65 1.78 6.98
C LEU A 43 -8.86 3.28 6.80
N LEU A 44 -8.95 3.72 5.56
CA LEU A 44 -9.06 5.13 5.16
C LEU A 44 -10.28 5.35 4.26
N GLU A 45 -10.70 6.61 4.15
CA GLU A 45 -11.93 6.98 3.43
C GLU A 45 -11.77 6.86 1.92
N SER A 46 -10.59 7.22 1.38
CA SER A 46 -10.32 7.19 -0.05
C SER A 46 -8.86 6.83 -0.37
N VAL A 47 -8.59 6.55 -1.65
CA VAL A 47 -7.20 6.35 -2.15
C VAL A 47 -6.39 7.63 -2.03
N ASP A 48 -7.05 8.79 -2.18
CA ASP A 48 -6.41 10.09 -2.04
C ASP A 48 -5.95 10.30 -0.59
N ASP A 49 -6.84 10.06 0.38
CA ASP A 49 -6.50 10.09 1.82
C ASP A 49 -5.34 9.14 2.17
N ALA A 50 -5.31 7.96 1.55
CA ALA A 50 -4.22 7.00 1.74
C ALA A 50 -2.88 7.48 1.19
N MET A 51 -2.88 8.13 0.02
CA MET A 51 -1.68 8.73 -0.56
C MET A 51 -1.23 9.96 0.24
N GLU A 52 -2.16 10.80 0.69
CA GLU A 52 -1.86 11.97 1.53
C GLU A 52 -1.26 11.55 2.88
N TYR A 53 -1.91 10.58 3.56
CA TYR A 53 -1.38 10.04 4.81
C TYR A 53 0.01 9.43 4.62
N ALA A 54 0.24 8.69 3.54
CA ALA A 54 1.54 8.10 3.26
C ALA A 54 2.63 9.14 2.97
N ALA A 55 2.28 10.24 2.30
CA ALA A 55 3.19 11.35 2.07
C ALA A 55 3.58 12.04 3.39
N GLU A 56 2.62 12.28 4.28
CA GLU A 56 2.87 12.92 5.58
C GLU A 56 3.62 12.02 6.57
N ALA A 57 3.23 10.74 6.67
CA ALA A 57 3.78 9.81 7.68
C ALA A 57 5.08 9.12 7.23
N TYR A 58 5.21 8.82 5.93
CA TYR A 58 6.31 8.00 5.40
C TYR A 58 7.15 8.72 4.33
N GLY A 59 6.77 9.93 3.91
CA GLY A 59 7.46 10.67 2.86
C GLY A 59 7.26 10.07 1.46
N CYS A 60 6.24 9.22 1.28
CA CYS A 60 5.93 8.59 0.02
C CYS A 60 5.02 9.50 -0.82
N SER A 61 5.58 10.13 -1.85
CA SER A 61 4.85 11.06 -2.70
C SER A 61 3.93 10.32 -3.68
N ARG A 62 3.00 11.06 -4.30
CA ARG A 62 2.03 10.48 -5.25
C ARG A 62 2.72 9.83 -6.46
N ASP A 63 3.87 10.36 -6.87
CA ASP A 63 4.65 9.87 -8.01
C ASP A 63 5.40 8.56 -7.72
N ASP A 64 5.57 8.19 -6.44
CA ASP A 64 6.21 6.94 -6.03
C ASP A 64 5.26 5.73 -6.15
N TRP A 65 3.95 5.98 -6.29
CA TRP A 65 2.94 4.94 -6.37
C TRP A 65 2.83 4.35 -7.76
N GLN A 66 2.91 3.02 -7.82
CA GLN A 66 2.70 2.24 -9.02
C GLN A 66 1.39 1.48 -8.91
N GLU A 67 0.50 1.68 -9.88
CA GLU A 67 -0.71 0.87 -9.99
C GLU A 67 -0.34 -0.55 -10.41
N ILE A 68 -0.86 -1.54 -9.69
CA ILE A 68 -0.72 -2.95 -10.03
C ILE A 68 -2.09 -3.55 -10.31
N GLU A 69 -2.18 -4.35 -11.37
CA GLU A 69 -3.43 -5.00 -11.74
C GLU A 69 -3.88 -5.95 -10.63
N ASP A 70 -5.19 -5.99 -10.36
CA ASP A 70 -5.80 -7.04 -9.54
C ASP A 70 -5.43 -8.43 -10.11
N PRO A 71 -5.17 -9.44 -9.26
CA PRO A 71 -4.69 -10.71 -9.77
C PRO A 71 -5.80 -11.29 -10.65
N LEU A 72 -5.43 -11.93 -11.76
CA LEU A 72 -6.40 -12.54 -12.68
C LEU A 72 -7.42 -13.36 -11.88
N LYS A 73 -8.70 -13.27 -12.28
CA LYS A 73 -9.90 -13.77 -11.55
C LYS A 73 -9.93 -15.27 -11.20
N HIS A 74 -8.84 -15.99 -11.43
CA HIS A 74 -8.66 -17.43 -11.15
C HIS A 74 -7.27 -17.78 -10.59
N CYS A 75 -6.42 -16.81 -10.23
CA CYS A 75 -5.24 -17.09 -9.42
C CYS A 75 -5.67 -17.09 -7.95
N GLN A 76 -5.61 -18.26 -7.31
CA GLN A 76 -5.68 -18.34 -5.85
C GLN A 76 -4.59 -17.42 -5.26
N HIS A 77 -4.98 -16.73 -4.19
CA HIS A 77 -4.03 -16.23 -3.20
C HIS A 77 -3.56 -17.46 -2.42
N ASP A 78 -2.55 -18.17 -2.91
CA ASP A 78 -1.82 -19.21 -2.16
C ASP A 78 -0.36 -18.81 -2.05
#